data_AF-A0A2I6SAX7-F1
#
_entry.id   AF-A0A2I6SAX7-F1
#
_cell.length_a   1.000
_cell.length_b   1.000
_cell.length_c   1.000
_cell.angle_alpha   90.00
_cell.angle_beta   90.00
_cell.angle_gamma   90.00
#
_symmetry.space_group_name_H-M   'P 1'
#
loop_
_entity.id
_entity.type
_entity.pdbx_description
1 polymer ?
#
loop_
_entity_poly.entity_id
_entity_poly.type
_entity_poly.pdbx_seq_one_letter_code
_entity_poly.pdbx_strand_id
1 'polypeptide(L)'
;MKTDFDHYAEATQRRLFVSLRRLARKLYLRNPREWRKSADLLDEAMATIFSFDHGWRFDELDNRRDIAALMLAFEPDFAGDRVKAFIVGLSSMVQTAFGNQVGFYMLNELEPQAFYNAARNVEIAAWKLATARADDGTPLLLSNEMGEIINLSFEREFGRIIGILETLTDVVEIKTERAVVRIVQNLATAVFLPIP
;
A
#
# COMPACT_ATOMS: atom_id res chain seq x y z
N MET A 1 -20.75 -2.05 22.42
CA MET A 1 -20.82 -3.44 21.89
C MET A 1 -20.37 -3.38 20.44
N LYS A 2 -19.52 -4.31 19.99
CA LYS A 2 -19.15 -4.37 18.56
C LYS A 2 -20.36 -4.75 17.72
N THR A 3 -20.48 -4.11 16.57
CA THR A 3 -21.44 -4.44 15.53
C THR A 3 -20.86 -5.48 14.57
N ASP A 4 -21.71 -6.13 13.78
CA ASP A 4 -21.25 -7.05 12.71
C ASP A 4 -20.35 -6.33 11.70
N PHE A 5 -20.63 -5.04 11.44
CA PHE A 5 -19.78 -4.21 10.60
C PHE A 5 -18.39 -4.00 11.22
N ASP A 6 -18.28 -3.77 12.53
CA ASP A 6 -16.97 -3.65 13.19
C ASP A 6 -16.13 -4.91 13.01
N HIS A 7 -16.77 -6.07 13.18
CA HIS A 7 -16.12 -7.35 12.96
C HIS A 7 -15.67 -7.53 11.51
N TYR A 8 -16.50 -7.09 10.55
CA TYR A 8 -16.16 -7.10 9.13
C TYR A 8 -15.00 -6.15 8.79
N ALA A 9 -15.02 -4.90 9.27
CA ALA A 9 -13.97 -3.91 9.06
C ALA A 9 -12.62 -4.39 9.65
N GLU A 10 -12.63 -4.93 10.87
CA GLU A 10 -11.41 -5.50 11.47
C GLU A 10 -10.89 -6.71 10.69
N ALA A 11 -11.78 -7.59 10.24
CA ALA A 11 -11.39 -8.77 9.48
C ALA A 11 -10.77 -8.40 8.11
N THR A 12 -11.36 -7.42 7.43
CA THR A 12 -10.85 -6.92 6.14
C THR A 12 -9.54 -6.15 6.30
N GLN A 13 -9.40 -5.30 7.33
CA GLN A 13 -8.13 -4.64 7.66
C GLN A 13 -7.01 -5.67 7.87
N ARG A 14 -7.25 -6.70 8.70
CA ARG A 14 -6.27 -7.79 8.90
C ARG A 14 -5.92 -8.49 7.57
N ARG A 15 -6.91 -8.73 6.71
CA ARG A 15 -6.70 -9.37 5.40
C ARG A 15 -5.87 -8.49 4.45
N LEU A 16 -6.06 -7.17 4.47
CA LEU A 16 -5.24 -6.21 3.74
C LEU A 16 -3.78 -6.29 4.20
N PHE A 17 -3.52 -6.24 5.51
CA PHE A 17 -2.16 -6.33 6.04
C PHE A 17 -1.48 -7.68 5.78
N VAL A 18 -2.23 -8.79 5.75
CA VAL A 18 -1.68 -10.08 5.29
C VAL A 18 -1.23 -10.00 3.83
N SER A 19 -1.98 -9.31 2.98
CA SER A 19 -1.65 -9.15 1.55
C SER A 19 -0.45 -8.21 1.37
N LEU A 20 -0.42 -7.09 2.12
CA LEU A 20 0.72 -6.16 2.15
C LEU A 20 2.01 -6.86 2.62
N ARG A 21 1.94 -7.71 3.65
CA ARG A 21 3.09 -8.50 4.12
C ARG A 21 3.57 -9.50 3.07
N ARG A 22 2.66 -10.13 2.33
CA ARG A 22 3.02 -11.02 1.20
C ARG A 22 3.67 -10.25 0.05
N LEU A 23 3.12 -9.08 -0.28
CA LEU A 23 3.67 -8.19 -1.30
C LEU A 23 5.08 -7.72 -0.93
N ALA A 24 5.29 -7.29 0.32
CA ALA A 24 6.58 -6.88 0.84
C ALA A 24 7.63 -8.00 0.72
N ARG A 25 7.30 -9.21 1.18
CA ARG A 25 8.21 -10.37 1.09
C ARG A 25 8.57 -10.68 -0.36
N LYS A 26 7.59 -10.64 -1.29
CA LYS A 26 7.83 -10.88 -2.72
C LYS A 26 8.74 -9.81 -3.33
N LEU A 27 8.47 -8.53 -3.06
CA LEU A 27 9.28 -7.41 -3.57
C LEU A 27 10.69 -7.50 -3.07
N TYR A 28 10.85 -7.78 -1.78
CA TYR A 28 12.16 -7.99 -1.20
C TYR A 28 12.88 -9.15 -1.87
N LEU A 29 12.29 -10.35 -1.94
CA LEU A 29 12.93 -11.53 -2.55
C LEU A 29 13.38 -11.27 -3.98
N ARG A 30 12.64 -10.42 -4.69
CA ARG A 30 12.94 -9.99 -6.06
C ARG A 30 13.99 -8.88 -6.13
N ASN A 31 14.12 -8.06 -5.09
CA ASN A 31 15.04 -6.93 -4.98
C ASN A 31 15.89 -7.06 -3.71
N PRO A 32 16.73 -8.09 -3.60
CA PRO A 32 17.39 -8.41 -2.33
C PRO A 32 18.44 -7.36 -1.94
N ARG A 33 18.82 -6.47 -2.87
CA ARG A 33 19.67 -5.30 -2.58
C ARG A 33 19.00 -4.31 -1.62
N GLU A 34 17.67 -4.28 -1.57
CA GLU A 34 16.92 -3.24 -0.86
C GLU A 34 16.89 -3.50 0.65
N TRP A 35 16.55 -4.72 1.10
CA TRP A 35 16.56 -5.02 2.54
C TRP A 35 17.98 -4.90 3.14
N ARG A 36 19.01 -5.24 2.35
CA ARG A 36 20.42 -5.18 2.79
C ARG A 36 20.91 -3.76 3.09
N LYS A 37 20.16 -2.73 2.70
CA LYS A 37 20.45 -1.34 3.07
C LYS A 37 20.12 -1.03 4.53
N SER A 38 19.27 -1.83 5.17
CA SER A 38 18.75 -1.53 6.50
C SER A 38 18.59 -2.73 7.44
N ALA A 39 18.88 -3.95 6.99
CA ALA A 39 18.86 -5.16 7.80
C ALA A 39 19.80 -6.24 7.23
N ASP A 40 20.27 -7.12 8.11
CA ASP A 40 21.13 -8.26 7.71
C ASP A 40 20.29 -9.41 7.15
N LEU A 41 19.08 -9.61 7.70
CA LEU A 41 18.16 -10.67 7.30
C LEU A 41 16.84 -10.10 6.73
N LEU A 42 16.26 -10.84 5.78
CA LEU A 42 14.94 -10.53 5.22
C LEU A 42 13.86 -10.46 6.32
N ASP A 43 13.87 -11.42 7.24
CA ASP A 43 12.83 -11.50 8.27
C ASP A 43 12.95 -10.34 9.27
N GLU A 44 14.14 -9.77 9.47
CA GLU A 44 14.36 -8.54 10.25
C GLU A 44 13.75 -7.33 9.53
N ALA A 45 14.07 -7.10 8.25
CA ALA A 45 13.47 -6.02 7.48
C ALA A 45 11.94 -6.10 7.44
N MET A 46 11.41 -7.32 7.30
CA MET A 46 9.97 -7.59 7.36
C MET A 46 9.37 -7.34 8.75
N ALA A 47 10.09 -7.68 9.83
CA ALA A 47 9.62 -7.41 11.19
C ALA A 47 9.58 -5.90 11.46
N THR A 48 10.61 -5.17 11.07
CA THR A 48 10.72 -3.72 11.23
C THR A 48 9.58 -2.96 10.56
N ILE A 49 9.17 -3.33 9.34
CA ILE A 49 8.08 -2.62 8.63
C ILE A 49 6.71 -2.80 9.31
N PHE A 50 6.48 -3.95 9.92
CA PHE A 50 5.18 -4.37 10.42
C PHE A 50 5.12 -4.45 11.96
N SER A 51 6.07 -3.83 12.68
CA SER A 51 5.92 -3.57 14.11
C SER A 51 4.95 -2.39 14.32
N PHE A 52 4.35 -2.32 15.50
CA PHE A 52 3.25 -1.39 15.78
C PHE A 52 3.70 -0.08 16.46
N ASP A 53 4.96 -0.01 16.88
CA ASP A 53 5.52 1.00 17.79
C ASP A 53 5.85 2.34 17.11
N HIS A 54 6.30 2.30 15.85
CA HIS A 54 6.75 3.50 15.13
C HIS A 54 5.63 4.16 14.30
N GLY A 55 4.45 3.53 14.20
CA GLY A 55 3.33 4.05 13.42
C GLY A 55 3.68 4.36 11.96
N TRP A 56 4.53 3.53 11.32
CA TRP A 56 5.08 3.72 9.97
C TRP A 56 5.94 4.98 9.74
N ARG A 57 6.45 5.63 10.80
CA ARG A 57 7.43 6.70 10.67
C ARG A 57 8.84 6.14 10.87
N PHE A 58 9.69 6.36 9.88
CA PHE A 58 11.07 5.87 9.86
C PHE A 58 12.00 7.03 9.52
N ASP A 59 13.08 7.18 10.28
CA ASP A 59 14.05 8.27 10.09
C ASP A 59 14.71 8.19 8.70
N GLU A 60 14.99 6.99 8.20
CA GLU A 60 15.53 6.77 6.86
C GLU A 60 14.56 7.13 5.72
N LEU A 61 13.27 7.33 6.03
CA LEU A 61 12.25 7.80 5.11
C LEU A 61 11.87 9.26 5.40
N ASP A 62 12.70 10.01 6.13
CA ASP A 62 12.41 11.40 6.53
C ASP A 62 11.06 11.50 7.29
N ASN A 63 10.75 10.47 8.07
CA ASN A 63 9.49 10.31 8.82
C ASN A 63 8.21 10.41 7.96
N ARG A 64 8.35 10.28 6.63
CA ARG A 64 7.24 10.30 5.67
C ARG A 64 6.41 9.04 5.80
N ARG A 65 5.13 9.19 5.50
CA ARG A 65 4.10 8.16 5.49
C ARG A 65 3.18 8.36 4.32
N ASP A 66 2.29 7.40 4.10
CA ASP A 66 1.21 7.48 3.12
C ASP A 66 1.81 7.72 1.71
N ILE A 67 1.10 8.48 0.88
CA ILE A 67 1.54 8.93 -0.45
C ILE A 67 2.95 9.52 -0.41
N ALA A 68 3.33 10.27 0.64
CA ALA A 68 4.65 10.91 0.72
C ALA A 68 5.79 9.89 0.81
N ALA A 69 5.62 8.80 1.57
CA ALA A 69 6.58 7.69 1.58
C ALA A 69 6.54 6.88 0.28
N LEU A 70 5.34 6.68 -0.29
CA LEU A 70 5.17 5.95 -1.53
C LEU A 70 5.89 6.63 -2.70
N MET A 71 5.87 7.96 -2.75
CA MET A 71 6.57 8.74 -3.77
C MET A 71 8.09 8.55 -3.72
N LEU A 72 8.70 8.44 -2.53
CA LEU A 72 10.14 8.19 -2.38
C LEU A 72 10.59 6.94 -3.15
N ALA A 73 9.76 5.88 -3.19
CA ALA A 73 10.09 4.65 -3.91
C ALA A 73 10.30 4.86 -5.41
N PHE A 74 9.72 5.92 -5.97
CA PHE A 74 9.75 6.28 -7.38
C PHE A 74 10.65 7.47 -7.71
N GLU A 75 11.25 8.12 -6.70
CA GLU A 75 12.23 9.19 -6.93
C GLU A 75 13.54 8.59 -7.46
N PRO A 76 14.04 8.99 -8.65
CA PRO A 76 15.26 8.42 -9.24
C PRO A 76 16.48 8.48 -8.31
N ASP A 77 16.63 9.57 -7.56
CA ASP A 77 17.77 9.81 -6.66
C ASP A 77 17.64 9.17 -5.28
N PHE A 78 16.51 8.52 -4.97
CA PHE A 78 16.31 7.91 -3.66
C PHE A 78 17.21 6.69 -3.45
N ALA A 79 18.23 6.86 -2.61
CA ALA A 79 19.22 5.82 -2.32
C ALA A 79 18.77 4.80 -1.25
N GLY A 80 17.74 5.13 -0.47
CA GLY A 80 17.23 4.30 0.63
C GLY A 80 16.59 2.99 0.17
N ASP A 81 16.06 2.22 1.13
CA ASP A 81 15.32 0.99 0.84
C ASP A 81 14.00 1.32 0.13
N ARG A 82 13.96 1.13 -1.19
CA ARG A 82 12.81 1.42 -2.04
C ARG A 82 11.63 0.50 -1.76
N VAL A 83 11.89 -0.76 -1.37
CA VAL A 83 10.81 -1.69 -1.00
C VAL A 83 10.18 -1.24 0.32
N LYS A 84 11.00 -0.81 1.29
CA LYS A 84 10.51 -0.22 2.54
C LYS A 84 9.68 1.02 2.25
N ALA A 85 10.20 1.99 1.48
CA ALA A 85 9.44 3.19 1.11
C ALA A 85 8.07 2.86 0.49
N PHE A 86 8.05 1.93 -0.48
CA PHE A 86 6.83 1.50 -1.16
C PHE A 86 5.82 0.84 -0.20
N ILE A 87 6.27 -0.12 0.60
CA ILE A 87 5.39 -0.87 1.52
C ILE A 87 4.95 -0.01 2.69
N VAL A 88 5.81 0.85 3.23
CA VAL A 88 5.46 1.82 4.27
C VAL A 88 4.41 2.78 3.73
N GLY A 89 4.58 3.32 2.53
CA GLY A 89 3.61 4.18 1.88
C GLY A 89 2.24 3.52 1.74
N LEU A 90 2.17 2.32 1.16
CA LEU A 90 0.91 1.58 1.01
C LEU A 90 0.28 1.19 2.36
N SER A 91 1.07 0.66 3.29
CA SER A 91 0.56 0.16 4.57
C SER A 91 0.03 1.28 5.44
N SER A 92 0.75 2.39 5.49
CA SER A 92 0.32 3.56 6.25
C SER A 92 -0.82 4.32 5.58
N MET A 93 -0.91 4.36 4.25
CA MET A 93 -2.08 4.87 3.52
C MET A 93 -3.34 4.05 3.83
N VAL A 94 -3.24 2.73 3.78
CA VAL A 94 -4.34 1.83 4.17
C VAL A 94 -4.72 2.09 5.63
N GLN A 95 -3.75 2.22 6.53
CA GLN A 95 -4.01 2.55 7.93
C GLN A 95 -4.70 3.92 8.10
N THR A 96 -4.29 4.94 7.33
CA THR A 96 -4.96 6.25 7.30
C THR A 96 -6.41 6.11 6.85
N ALA A 97 -6.70 5.30 5.83
CA ALA A 97 -8.08 5.07 5.36
C ALA A 97 -8.99 4.41 6.42
N PHE A 98 -8.42 3.65 7.36
CA PHE A 98 -9.12 3.16 8.56
C PHE A 98 -9.15 4.19 9.72
N GLY A 99 -8.97 5.49 9.44
CA GLY A 99 -8.95 6.55 10.44
C GLY A 99 -7.75 6.49 11.39
N ASN A 100 -6.66 5.82 11.01
CA ASN A 100 -5.55 5.44 11.89
C ASN A 100 -5.98 4.62 13.13
N GLN A 101 -7.19 4.07 13.16
CA GLN A 101 -7.70 3.36 14.32
C GLN A 101 -7.27 1.89 14.36
N VAL A 102 -7.20 1.35 15.58
CA VAL A 102 -6.98 -0.07 15.85
C VAL A 102 -8.08 -0.54 16.81
N GLY A 103 -9.07 -1.26 16.29
CA GLY A 103 -10.14 -1.88 17.09
C GLY A 103 -11.32 -0.97 17.49
N PHE A 104 -12.21 -1.58 18.28
CA PHE A 104 -13.55 -1.25 18.86
C PHE A 104 -14.31 0.09 18.61
N TYR A 105 -13.81 1.09 17.89
CA TYR A 105 -14.48 2.40 17.70
C TYR A 105 -14.45 2.96 16.25
N MET A 106 -14.31 2.11 15.23
CA MET A 106 -14.14 2.53 13.83
C MET A 106 -15.33 3.28 13.22
N LEU A 107 -16.56 3.03 13.67
CA LEU A 107 -17.77 3.32 12.89
C LEU A 107 -18.01 4.79 12.51
N ASN A 108 -17.79 5.73 13.43
CA ASN A 108 -18.16 7.13 13.19
C ASN A 108 -17.12 7.91 12.38
N GLU A 109 -15.97 7.28 12.09
CA GLU A 109 -14.81 7.94 11.48
C GLU A 109 -14.42 7.37 10.12
N LEU A 110 -14.99 6.23 9.70
CA LEU A 110 -14.69 5.67 8.39
C LEU A 110 -15.31 6.51 7.28
N GLU A 111 -14.44 7.04 6.42
CA GLU A 111 -14.82 7.85 5.26
C GLU A 111 -14.75 6.98 3.99
N PRO A 112 -15.87 6.75 3.27
CA PRO A 112 -15.87 5.87 2.10
C PRO A 112 -14.95 6.40 0.98
N GLN A 113 -14.81 7.72 0.85
CA GLN A 113 -13.86 8.35 -0.08
C GLN A 113 -12.41 7.94 0.20
N ALA A 114 -12.04 7.67 1.45
CA ALA A 114 -10.69 7.25 1.82
C ALA A 114 -10.35 5.86 1.26
N PHE A 115 -11.29 4.91 1.35
CA PHE A 115 -11.09 3.57 0.78
C PHE A 115 -11.05 3.60 -0.75
N TYR A 116 -11.90 4.41 -1.38
CA TYR A 116 -11.89 4.59 -2.83
C TYR A 116 -10.54 5.16 -3.32
N ASN A 117 -10.08 6.23 -2.68
CA ASN A 117 -8.82 6.88 -3.03
C ASN A 117 -7.64 5.93 -2.79
N ALA A 118 -7.65 5.18 -1.68
CA ALA A 118 -6.64 4.15 -1.41
C ALA A 118 -6.64 3.06 -2.50
N ALA A 119 -7.80 2.60 -2.97
CA ALA A 119 -7.89 1.60 -4.04
C ALA A 119 -7.26 2.11 -5.34
N ARG A 120 -7.57 3.36 -5.75
CA ARG A 120 -6.97 3.99 -6.93
C ARG A 120 -5.46 4.20 -6.75
N ASN A 121 -5.02 4.59 -5.57
CA ASN A 121 -3.60 4.75 -5.29
C ASN A 121 -2.84 3.42 -5.38
N VAL A 122 -3.42 2.30 -4.96
CA VAL A 122 -2.82 0.98 -5.13
C VAL A 122 -2.68 0.62 -6.60
N GLU A 123 -3.68 0.94 -7.43
CA GLU A 123 -3.61 0.76 -8.89
C GLU A 123 -2.51 1.62 -9.53
N ILE A 124 -2.45 2.90 -9.18
CA ILE A 124 -1.39 3.83 -9.64
C ILE A 124 -0.02 3.32 -9.20
N ALA A 125 0.11 2.85 -7.96
CA ALA A 125 1.35 2.31 -7.41
C ALA A 125 1.80 1.05 -8.17
N ALA A 126 0.88 0.14 -8.47
CA ALA A 126 1.15 -1.06 -9.27
C ALA A 126 1.64 -0.69 -10.68
N TRP A 127 0.96 0.25 -11.34
CA TRP A 127 1.39 0.74 -12.65
C TRP A 127 2.77 1.40 -12.60
N LYS A 128 3.00 2.34 -11.67
CA LYS A 128 4.31 3.00 -11.50
C LYS A 128 5.41 2.00 -11.17
N LEU A 129 5.14 0.98 -10.37
CA LEU A 129 6.08 -0.11 -10.09
C LEU A 129 6.47 -0.89 -11.35
N ALA A 130 5.54 -1.09 -12.28
CA ALA A 130 5.79 -1.77 -13.55
C ALA A 130 6.54 -0.88 -14.56
N THR A 131 6.33 0.43 -14.53
CA THR A 131 6.79 1.36 -15.58
C THR A 131 7.96 2.26 -15.19
N ALA A 132 8.20 2.53 -13.89
CA ALA A 132 9.25 3.44 -13.45
C ALA A 132 10.64 2.88 -13.79
N ARG A 133 11.48 3.74 -14.36
CA ARG A 133 12.86 3.44 -14.77
C ARG A 133 13.82 4.49 -14.20
N ALA A 134 15.05 4.08 -13.94
CA ALA A 134 16.18 4.97 -13.75
C ALA A 134 16.64 5.56 -15.11
N ASP A 135 17.57 6.51 -15.06
CA ASP A 135 18.10 7.21 -16.24
C ASP A 135 18.76 6.26 -17.25
N ASP A 136 19.29 5.12 -16.78
CA ASP A 136 19.88 4.07 -17.61
C ASP A 136 18.83 3.11 -18.23
N GLY A 137 17.54 3.38 -18.02
CA GLY A 137 16.43 2.56 -18.51
C GLY A 137 16.15 1.31 -17.69
N THR A 138 16.86 1.07 -16.58
CA THR A 138 16.61 -0.07 -15.70
C THR A 138 15.40 0.18 -14.78
N PRO A 139 14.60 -0.85 -14.44
CA PRO A 139 13.52 -0.69 -13.46
C PRO A 139 14.02 -0.26 -12.08
N LEU A 140 13.35 0.72 -11.46
CA LEU A 140 13.69 1.14 -10.08
C LEU A 140 13.51 0.00 -9.08
N LEU A 141 12.43 -0.77 -9.25
CA LEU A 141 12.16 -2.01 -8.53
C LEU A 141 11.70 -3.08 -9.53
N LEU A 142 12.24 -4.28 -9.37
CA LEU A 142 11.81 -5.46 -10.12
C LEU A 142 10.51 -6.00 -9.51
N SER A 143 9.49 -6.21 -10.34
CA SER A 143 8.21 -6.82 -9.93
C SER A 143 7.91 -8.06 -10.79
N ASN A 144 6.87 -8.02 -11.63
CA ASN A 144 6.58 -9.12 -12.55
C ASN A 144 7.65 -9.19 -13.66
N GLU A 145 8.02 -10.39 -14.07
CA GLU A 145 8.75 -10.61 -15.32
C GLU A 145 7.74 -10.76 -16.47
N MET A 146 7.96 -10.02 -17.57
CA MET A 146 7.34 -10.29 -18.86
C MET A 146 8.25 -11.21 -19.69
N GLY A 147 8.70 -12.33 -19.10
CA GLY A 147 9.46 -13.38 -19.77
C GLY A 147 8.55 -14.50 -20.31
N GLU A 148 9.13 -15.62 -20.76
CA GLU A 148 8.37 -16.80 -21.23
C GLU A 148 7.40 -17.35 -20.16
N ILE A 149 7.73 -17.21 -18.88
CA ILE A 149 6.87 -17.57 -17.75
C ILE A 149 6.34 -16.29 -17.12
N ILE A 150 5.09 -15.95 -17.42
CA ILE A 150 4.41 -14.79 -16.82
C ILE A 150 4.13 -15.09 -15.35
N ASN A 151 4.88 -14.46 -14.45
CA ASN A 151 4.64 -14.56 -13.01
C ASN A 151 3.69 -13.44 -12.54
N LEU A 152 2.38 -13.70 -12.55
CA LEU A 152 1.35 -12.76 -12.07
C LEU A 152 1.19 -12.72 -10.54
N SER A 153 2.20 -13.17 -9.78
CA SER A 153 2.05 -13.26 -8.33
C SER A 153 1.98 -11.90 -7.63
N PHE A 154 2.53 -10.82 -8.21
CA PHE A 154 2.36 -9.46 -7.70
C PHE A 154 0.97 -8.93 -8.03
N GLU A 155 0.51 -9.08 -9.28
CA GLU A 155 -0.85 -8.69 -9.71
C GLU A 155 -1.93 -9.29 -8.83
N ARG A 156 -1.77 -10.56 -8.43
CA ARG A 156 -2.71 -11.23 -7.51
C ARG A 156 -2.76 -10.58 -6.12
N GLU A 157 -1.67 -10.01 -5.61
CA GLU A 157 -1.70 -9.29 -4.34
C GLU A 157 -2.29 -7.89 -4.51
N PHE A 158 -1.92 -7.16 -5.57
CA PHE A 158 -2.51 -5.85 -5.88
C PHE A 158 -4.02 -5.96 -6.10
N GLY A 159 -4.49 -6.87 -6.94
CA GLY A 159 -5.92 -7.07 -7.18
C GLY A 159 -6.69 -7.48 -5.93
N ARG A 160 -6.07 -8.24 -5.01
CA ARG A 160 -6.68 -8.56 -3.71
C ARG A 160 -6.83 -7.33 -2.82
N ILE A 161 -5.81 -6.49 -2.77
CA ILE A 161 -5.83 -5.24 -1.99
C ILE A 161 -6.89 -4.30 -2.56
N ILE A 162 -6.86 -4.07 -3.88
CA ILE A 162 -7.81 -3.20 -4.60
C ILE A 162 -9.24 -3.67 -4.36
N GLY A 163 -9.54 -4.96 -4.60
CA GLY A 163 -10.90 -5.47 -4.45
C GLY A 163 -11.44 -5.40 -3.01
N ILE A 164 -10.58 -5.57 -1.99
CA ILE A 164 -11.01 -5.36 -0.60
C ILE A 164 -11.33 -3.89 -0.34
N LEU A 165 -10.49 -2.96 -0.80
CA LEU A 165 -10.71 -1.52 -0.62
C LEU A 165 -11.95 -1.03 -1.37
N GLU A 166 -12.20 -1.52 -2.58
CA GLU A 166 -13.44 -1.24 -3.33
C GLU A 166 -14.66 -1.78 -2.60
N THR A 167 -14.59 -3.02 -2.08
CA THR A 167 -15.71 -3.58 -1.31
C THR A 167 -15.98 -2.77 -0.05
N LEU A 168 -14.92 -2.32 0.65
CA LEU A 168 -15.07 -1.44 1.81
C LEU A 168 -15.68 -0.09 1.43
N THR A 169 -15.31 0.47 0.28
CA THR A 169 -15.92 1.68 -0.26
C THR A 169 -17.44 1.54 -0.34
N ASP A 170 -17.92 0.48 -0.99
CA ASP A 170 -19.36 0.26 -1.19
C ASP A 170 -20.10 -0.01 0.13
N VAL A 171 -19.52 -0.85 1.01
CA VAL A 171 -20.15 -1.19 2.30
C VAL A 171 -20.21 0.03 3.22
N VAL A 172 -19.16 0.87 3.25
CA VAL A 172 -19.12 2.10 4.05
C VAL A 172 -20.04 3.17 3.47
N GLU A 173 -20.11 3.32 2.13
CA GLU A 173 -21.05 4.23 1.45
C GLU A 173 -22.50 3.91 1.84
N ILE A 174 -22.88 2.62 1.82
CA ILE A 174 -24.22 2.17 2.26
C ILE A 174 -24.43 2.42 3.75
N LYS A 175 -23.44 2.09 4.59
CA LYS A 175 -23.55 2.20 6.05
C LYS A 175 -23.65 3.65 6.54
N THR A 176 -22.97 4.57 5.86
CA THR A 176 -22.87 5.99 6.25
C THR A 176 -23.80 6.90 5.46
N GLU A 177 -24.44 6.39 4.41
CA GLU A 177 -25.24 7.16 3.45
C GLU A 177 -24.44 8.30 2.78
N ARG A 178 -23.12 8.15 2.68
CA ARG A 178 -22.21 9.13 2.06
C ARG A 178 -21.72 8.64 0.70
N ALA A 179 -22.18 9.28 -0.36
CA ALA A 179 -21.79 8.96 -1.73
C ALA A 179 -20.31 9.29 -2.01
N VAL A 180 -19.62 8.41 -2.73
CA VAL A 180 -18.23 8.59 -3.16
C VAL A 180 -18.15 9.22 -4.54
N VAL A 181 -17.26 10.21 -4.69
CA VAL A 181 -16.87 10.76 -5.99
C VAL A 181 -15.87 9.81 -6.64
N ARG A 182 -16.29 9.20 -7.76
CA ARG A 182 -15.48 8.25 -8.52
C ARG A 182 -14.75 8.97 -9.66
N ILE A 183 -13.42 9.00 -9.59
CA ILE A 183 -12.53 9.66 -10.56
C ILE A 183 -11.83 8.59 -11.40
N VAL A 184 -12.02 8.64 -12.72
CA VAL A 184 -11.28 7.81 -13.67
C VAL A 184 -10.10 8.60 -14.21
N GLN A 185 -8.88 8.06 -14.06
CA GLN A 185 -7.66 8.68 -14.58
C GLN A 185 -6.94 7.74 -15.55
N ASN A 186 -6.27 8.31 -16.55
CA ASN A 186 -5.30 7.55 -17.34
C ASN A 186 -4.06 7.29 -16.47
N LEU A 187 -3.70 6.02 -16.26
CA LEU A 187 -2.58 5.62 -15.41
C LEU A 187 -1.24 6.27 -15.82
N ALA A 188 -1.05 6.54 -17.11
CA ALA A 188 0.17 7.20 -17.60
C ALA A 188 0.36 8.62 -17.06
N THR A 189 -0.73 9.31 -16.73
CA THR A 189 -0.73 10.69 -16.23
C THR A 189 -1.31 10.79 -14.82
N ALA A 190 -1.57 9.65 -14.17
CA ALA A 190 -2.28 9.62 -12.90
C ALA A 190 -1.42 10.16 -11.76
N VAL A 191 -2.08 10.93 -10.89
CA VAL A 191 -1.51 11.43 -9.64
C VAL A 191 -2.18 10.72 -8.48
N PHE A 192 -1.42 10.48 -7.41
CA PHE A 192 -1.98 9.89 -6.20
C PHE A 192 -3.08 10.81 -5.63
N LEU A 193 -4.21 10.21 -5.26
CA LEU A 193 -5.36 10.86 -4.67
C LEU A 193 -5.14 11.03 -3.16
N PRO A 194 -5.48 12.18 -2.56
CA PRO A 194 -5.32 12.39 -1.12
C PRO A 194 -6.21 11.41 -0.33
N ILE A 195 -5.75 10.98 0.84
CA ILE A 195 -6.62 10.28 1.81
C ILE A 195 -7.25 11.36 2.71
N PRO A 196 -8.59 11.53 2.67
CA PRO A 196 -9.30 12.56 3.42
C PRO A 196 -9.34 12.29 4.93
#